data_AF-A0A1Q9D4R9-F1
#
_entry.id   AF-A0A1Q9D4R9-F1
#
_cell.length_a   1.000
_cell.length_b   1.000
_cell.length_c   1.000
_cell.angle_alpha   90.00
_cell.angle_beta   90.00
_cell.angle_gamma   90.00
#
_symmetry.space_group_name_H-M   'P 1'
#
loop_
_entity.id
_entity.type
_entity.pdbx_description
1 polymer ?
#
loop_
_entity_poly.entity_id
_entity_poly.type
_entity_poly.pdbx_seq_one_letter_code
_entity_poly.pdbx_strand_id
1 'polypeptide(L)'
;MLEKMQQLTKTLKANNLAWTQDIAPSACLVHPSNRAGQMLSVEDVWSKGVRIVSLGVQKNLLQGSVCIEVAHDVARKTEQLDANRRLVALSHGQVAPVRGDERFLTLGTSHTTAFFKAVEAGCQSGDASVHIKQLEDVLSGWPWLVLSSLVEQACPGVPLFYQLASNASASGQKQISEVEACGLMAMRVKSGASLESAVAELKQADPACRGSLDAICHYVSRYGGKSFGTLMIGTEVMKLKTAAMRETLDSFEILVKDSWELCSSAQVTGASLERVFGKLCVRATLFVLGKDGKDKGGMDKHFNSLICQRSHVLYTNVKEHGNKIFVFLKTDENGVWMEHDPLLAPKEKVFVHFGLLVKWRKFKGQPPALCPPAMQELKMVHDSSGVLDEYNKAQMQQLLLDNAWMKKVEAHDLAFTSFPAMVHVMKAFKKVGDLELWPWGTVSKVRAGKPADFTKMPSEEGEGVLCPFFWVRETKDAEAANMMLHVFKKNGNAFPTLRNKRPIEMYETLLYCEEEQQEEAKPKKKAKKE
;
A
#
# COMPACT_ATOMS: atom_id res chain seq x y z
N MET A 1 38.18 23.48 -4.77
CA MET A 1 38.03 22.72 -6.03
C MET A 1 37.72 23.63 -7.21
N LEU A 2 36.75 24.55 -7.06
CA LEU A 2 36.34 25.48 -8.12
C LEU A 2 37.48 26.36 -8.68
N GLU A 3 38.33 26.93 -7.82
CA GLU A 3 39.50 27.73 -8.26
C GLU A 3 40.46 26.93 -9.15
N LYS A 4 40.71 25.66 -8.80
CA LYS A 4 41.55 24.77 -9.61
C LYS A 4 40.92 24.47 -10.97
N MET A 5 39.59 24.32 -11.01
CA MET A 5 38.86 24.18 -12.28
C MET A 5 38.99 25.44 -13.13
N GLN A 6 38.82 26.63 -12.55
CA GLN A 6 38.97 27.90 -13.27
C GLN A 6 40.40 28.08 -13.81
N GLN A 7 41.42 27.76 -13.03
CA GLN A 7 42.81 27.82 -13.46
C GLN A 7 43.09 26.83 -14.61
N LEU A 8 42.61 25.59 -14.49
CA LEU A 8 42.72 24.60 -15.55
C LEU A 8 41.99 25.05 -16.83
N THR A 9 40.76 25.54 -16.70
CA THR A 9 39.99 26.09 -17.83
C THR A 9 40.74 27.22 -18.52
N LYS A 10 41.34 28.14 -17.75
CA LYS A 10 42.15 29.25 -18.31
C LYS A 10 43.34 28.71 -19.14
N THR A 11 44.05 27.72 -18.60
CA THR A 11 45.17 27.08 -19.31
C THR A 11 44.71 26.37 -20.58
N LEU A 12 43.61 25.61 -20.52
CA LEU A 12 43.08 24.91 -21.70
C LEU A 12 42.62 25.89 -22.78
N LYS A 13 41.94 26.99 -22.41
CA LYS A 13 41.55 28.06 -23.34
C LYS A 13 42.75 28.71 -24.01
N ALA A 14 43.80 29.02 -23.25
CA ALA A 14 45.03 29.62 -23.79
C ALA A 14 45.75 28.71 -24.81
N ASN A 15 45.51 27.40 -24.75
CA ASN A 15 46.09 26.40 -25.66
C ASN A 15 45.09 25.88 -26.71
N ASN A 16 43.94 26.55 -26.90
CA ASN A 16 42.88 26.13 -27.84
C ASN A 16 42.31 24.71 -27.57
N LEU A 17 42.40 24.24 -26.33
CA LEU A 17 41.85 22.96 -25.88
C LEU A 17 40.52 23.11 -25.14
N ALA A 18 40.04 24.33 -24.98
CA ALA A 18 38.70 24.63 -24.50
C ALA A 18 38.17 25.94 -25.12
N TRP A 19 36.87 26.03 -25.32
CA TRP A 19 36.21 27.24 -25.85
C TRP A 19 34.79 27.37 -25.30
N THR A 20 34.10 28.46 -25.67
CA THR A 20 32.69 28.64 -25.33
C THR A 20 31.85 28.63 -26.61
N GLN A 21 30.74 27.91 -26.59
CA GLN A 21 29.85 27.76 -27.74
C GLN A 21 28.41 27.54 -27.28
N ASP A 22 27.44 28.07 -28.04
CA ASP A 22 26.03 27.72 -27.85
C ASP A 22 25.75 26.32 -28.39
N ILE A 23 25.22 25.43 -27.55
CA ILE A 23 24.97 24.03 -27.90
C ILE A 23 23.52 23.66 -27.58
N ALA A 24 22.83 23.16 -28.60
CA ALA A 24 21.49 22.60 -28.49
C ALA A 24 21.50 21.24 -27.76
N PRO A 25 20.46 20.92 -26.97
CA PRO A 25 20.31 19.62 -26.30
C PRO A 25 20.47 18.41 -27.23
N SER A 26 19.94 18.49 -28.45
CA SER A 26 20.03 17.45 -29.48
C SER A 26 21.47 17.06 -29.85
N ALA A 27 22.43 17.98 -29.74
CA ALA A 27 23.84 17.73 -30.03
C ALA A 27 24.60 17.03 -28.89
N CYS A 28 23.94 16.79 -27.76
CA CYS A 28 24.57 16.30 -26.53
C CYS A 28 24.17 14.86 -26.19
N LEU A 29 25.13 14.17 -25.57
CA LEU A 29 25.01 12.91 -24.84
C LEU A 29 25.54 13.11 -23.41
N VAL A 30 25.52 12.05 -22.60
CA VAL A 30 26.12 12.07 -21.26
C VAL A 30 27.45 11.36 -21.25
N HIS A 31 28.44 11.96 -20.59
CA HIS A 31 29.75 11.34 -20.46
C HIS A 31 29.67 10.03 -19.65
N PRO A 32 30.35 8.93 -20.07
CA PRO A 32 30.34 7.65 -19.36
C PRO A 32 30.71 7.74 -17.88
N SER A 33 31.65 8.62 -17.52
CA SER A 33 32.07 8.81 -16.12
C SER A 33 31.05 9.57 -15.26
N ASN A 34 29.93 10.04 -15.81
CA ASN A 34 28.93 10.81 -15.08
C ASN A 34 28.46 10.07 -13.81
N ARG A 35 28.53 10.74 -12.65
CA ARG A 35 28.20 10.19 -11.33
C ARG A 35 28.92 8.87 -11.08
N ALA A 36 30.24 8.87 -11.28
CA ALA A 36 31.10 7.68 -11.11
C ALA A 36 30.72 6.48 -11.99
N GLY A 37 30.29 6.72 -13.23
CA GLY A 37 29.89 5.64 -14.14
C GLY A 37 28.40 5.28 -14.07
N GLN A 38 27.65 5.91 -13.16
CA GLN A 38 26.22 5.64 -13.04
C GLN A 38 25.42 6.23 -14.21
N MET A 39 25.90 7.24 -14.94
CA MET A 39 25.11 7.97 -15.95
C MET A 39 23.96 8.76 -15.31
N LEU A 40 22.82 8.85 -15.98
CA LEU A 40 21.63 9.57 -15.51
C LEU A 40 20.71 8.67 -14.67
N SER A 41 19.84 9.31 -13.89
CA SER A 41 18.64 8.67 -13.34
C SER A 41 17.46 9.21 -14.16
N VAL A 42 16.68 8.32 -14.77
CA VAL A 42 15.56 8.68 -15.65
C VAL A 42 14.49 9.46 -14.87
N GLU A 43 14.21 9.05 -13.63
CA GLU A 43 13.35 9.80 -12.73
C GLU A 43 13.91 11.19 -12.42
N ASP A 44 15.21 11.31 -12.14
CA ASP A 44 15.82 12.61 -11.84
C ASP A 44 15.79 13.52 -13.08
N VAL A 45 15.86 12.98 -14.30
CA VAL A 45 15.71 13.73 -15.56
C VAL A 45 14.33 14.37 -15.62
N TRP A 46 13.27 13.57 -15.44
CA TRP A 46 11.89 14.05 -15.56
C TRP A 46 11.43 14.90 -14.39
N SER A 47 11.69 14.49 -13.15
CA SER A 47 11.29 15.25 -11.95
C SER A 47 11.93 16.64 -11.91
N LYS A 48 13.22 16.77 -12.26
CA LYS A 48 13.89 18.07 -12.35
C LYS A 48 13.40 18.87 -13.55
N GLY A 49 13.27 18.22 -14.71
CA GLY A 49 12.81 18.87 -15.93
C GLY A 49 11.42 19.48 -15.80
N VAL A 50 10.44 18.69 -15.36
CA VAL A 50 9.06 19.17 -15.11
C VAL A 50 9.06 20.31 -14.10
N ARG A 51 9.87 20.23 -13.04
CA ARG A 51 10.00 21.33 -12.07
C ARG A 51 10.55 22.60 -12.72
N ILE A 52 11.58 22.51 -13.55
CA ILE A 52 12.15 23.65 -14.28
C ILE A 52 11.09 24.28 -15.20
N VAL A 53 10.32 23.46 -15.91
CA VAL A 53 9.23 23.94 -16.77
C VAL A 53 8.13 24.63 -15.95
N SER A 54 7.70 24.02 -14.84
CA SER A 54 6.64 24.56 -13.99
C SER A 54 6.97 25.93 -13.36
N LEU A 55 8.26 26.19 -13.13
CA LEU A 55 8.76 27.45 -12.57
C LEU A 55 9.02 28.51 -13.65
N GLY A 56 8.87 28.17 -14.92
CA GLY A 56 9.29 28.98 -16.06
C GLY A 56 10.78 28.76 -16.35
N VAL A 57 11.08 28.35 -17.58
CA VAL A 57 12.45 28.07 -17.99
C VAL A 57 13.21 29.38 -18.15
N GLN A 58 14.36 29.48 -17.47
CA GLN A 58 15.22 30.65 -17.48
C GLN A 58 16.60 30.27 -18.01
N LYS A 59 16.90 30.65 -19.26
CA LYS A 59 18.15 30.30 -19.97
C LYS A 59 19.42 30.77 -19.26
N ASN A 60 19.36 31.91 -18.58
CA ASN A 60 20.43 32.45 -17.73
C ASN A 60 20.80 31.53 -16.55
N LEU A 61 19.88 30.69 -16.06
CA LEU A 61 20.17 29.74 -14.99
C LEU A 61 20.87 28.46 -15.50
N LEU A 62 21.03 28.30 -16.81
CA LEU A 62 21.79 27.20 -17.43
C LEU A 62 23.27 27.55 -17.65
N GLN A 63 23.68 28.76 -17.25
CA GLN A 63 25.08 29.20 -17.31
C GLN A 63 25.98 28.33 -16.42
N GLY A 64 27.25 28.17 -16.83
CA GLY A 64 28.19 27.26 -16.15
C GLY A 64 28.11 25.80 -16.61
N SER A 65 27.37 25.51 -17.68
CA SER A 65 27.30 24.19 -18.28
C SER A 65 28.65 23.80 -18.93
N VAL A 66 29.09 22.56 -18.68
CA VAL A 66 30.38 22.04 -19.18
C VAL A 66 30.18 20.72 -19.92
N CYS A 67 30.82 20.59 -21.09
CA CYS A 67 30.84 19.37 -21.88
C CYS A 67 32.23 19.11 -22.47
N ILE A 68 32.46 17.91 -22.96
CA ILE A 68 33.64 17.50 -23.71
C ILE A 68 33.23 16.94 -25.07
N GLU A 69 34.05 17.12 -26.09
CA GLU A 69 33.80 16.48 -27.39
C GLU A 69 33.76 14.95 -27.28
N VAL A 70 32.92 14.32 -28.10
CA VAL A 70 33.00 12.88 -28.36
C VAL A 70 34.37 12.54 -28.94
N ALA A 71 34.97 11.45 -28.48
CA ALA A 71 36.31 11.07 -28.90
C ALA A 71 36.40 10.81 -30.42
N HIS A 72 37.54 11.17 -31.02
CA HIS A 72 37.86 10.81 -32.40
C HIS A 72 38.37 9.36 -32.53
N ASP A 73 38.96 8.82 -31.45
CA ASP A 73 39.36 7.42 -31.38
C ASP A 73 38.13 6.51 -31.46
N VAL A 74 38.17 5.53 -32.37
CA VAL A 74 37.03 4.67 -32.69
C VAL A 74 36.60 3.82 -31.50
N ALA A 75 37.56 3.29 -30.73
CA ALA A 75 37.26 2.44 -29.59
C ALA A 75 36.59 3.26 -28.47
N ARG A 76 37.15 4.42 -28.12
CA ARG A 76 36.58 5.32 -27.10
C ARG A 76 35.23 5.88 -27.54
N LYS A 77 35.08 6.31 -28.79
CA LYS A 77 33.81 6.77 -29.35
C LYS A 77 32.73 5.70 -29.22
N THR A 78 33.07 4.46 -29.56
CA THR A 78 32.15 3.32 -29.44
C THR A 78 31.74 3.10 -27.98
N GLU A 79 32.70 3.14 -27.03
CA GLU A 79 32.41 3.05 -25.60
C GLU A 79 31.43 4.15 -25.13
N GLN A 80 31.68 5.40 -25.55
CA GLN A 80 30.86 6.57 -25.19
C GLN A 80 29.44 6.46 -25.74
N LEU A 81 29.28 6.06 -27.01
CA LEU A 81 27.98 5.86 -27.63
C LEU A 81 27.24 4.67 -27.02
N ASP A 82 27.91 3.55 -26.78
CA ASP A 82 27.30 2.35 -26.20
C ASP A 82 26.83 2.56 -24.77
N ALA A 83 27.55 3.36 -23.97
CA ALA A 83 27.08 3.76 -22.64
C ALA A 83 25.72 4.50 -22.71
N ASN A 84 25.56 5.40 -23.68
CA ASN A 84 24.31 6.13 -23.89
C ASN A 84 23.21 5.24 -24.49
N ARG A 85 23.53 4.35 -25.44
CA ARG A 85 22.58 3.36 -25.99
C ARG A 85 22.04 2.44 -24.90
N ARG A 86 22.90 1.98 -23.98
CA ARG A 86 22.47 1.20 -22.81
C ARG A 86 21.51 1.99 -21.92
N LEU A 87 21.82 3.27 -21.65
CA LEU A 87 20.94 4.15 -20.88
C LEU A 87 19.56 4.30 -21.56
N VAL A 88 19.51 4.51 -22.88
CA VAL A 88 18.28 4.62 -23.65
C VAL A 88 17.46 3.32 -23.58
N ALA A 89 18.11 2.16 -23.80
CA ALA A 89 17.43 0.86 -23.78
C ALA A 89 16.74 0.57 -22.43
N LEU A 90 17.32 1.05 -21.33
CA LEU A 90 16.80 0.89 -19.97
C LEU A 90 15.79 1.98 -19.56
N SER A 91 15.65 3.03 -20.37
CA SER A 91 14.77 4.16 -20.06
C SER A 91 13.31 3.93 -20.48
N HIS A 92 12.98 2.81 -21.12
CA HIS A 92 11.62 2.51 -21.59
C HIS A 92 10.98 3.65 -22.42
N GLY A 93 11.78 4.32 -23.25
CA GLY A 93 11.32 5.44 -24.11
C GLY A 93 11.30 6.82 -23.44
N GLN A 94 11.76 6.92 -22.19
CA GLN A 94 11.77 8.17 -21.42
C GLN A 94 13.02 9.04 -21.67
N VAL A 95 14.05 8.51 -22.33
CA VAL A 95 15.26 9.27 -22.73
C VAL A 95 15.41 9.22 -24.25
N ALA A 96 15.82 10.34 -24.85
CA ALA A 96 15.95 10.46 -26.30
C ALA A 96 16.91 9.42 -26.89
N PRO A 97 16.59 8.83 -28.07
CA PRO A 97 17.48 7.95 -28.79
C PRO A 97 18.84 8.58 -29.12
N VAL A 98 19.87 7.73 -29.21
CA VAL A 98 21.19 8.15 -29.71
C VAL A 98 21.10 8.22 -31.24
N ARG A 99 21.34 9.41 -31.80
CA ARG A 99 21.25 9.68 -33.25
C ARG A 99 22.54 9.36 -33.99
N GLY A 100 23.68 9.42 -33.31
CA GLY A 100 25.02 9.23 -33.86
C GLY A 100 25.66 10.50 -34.44
N ASP A 101 24.89 11.59 -34.59
CA ASP A 101 25.36 12.92 -34.98
C ASP A 101 25.68 13.82 -33.77
N GLU A 102 25.50 13.33 -32.54
CA GLU A 102 25.88 14.05 -31.34
C GLU A 102 27.39 14.28 -31.27
N ARG A 103 27.79 15.49 -30.89
CA ARG A 103 29.20 15.91 -30.88
C ARG A 103 29.77 16.06 -29.48
N PHE A 104 28.93 16.15 -28.46
CA PHE A 104 29.35 16.51 -27.11
C PHE A 104 28.81 15.56 -26.04
N LEU A 105 29.59 15.38 -24.98
CA LEU A 105 29.28 14.62 -23.78
C LEU A 105 29.24 15.57 -22.60
N THR A 106 28.08 15.67 -21.95
CA THR A 106 27.87 16.56 -20.80
C THR A 106 28.63 16.09 -19.56
N LEU A 107 29.31 17.03 -18.90
CA LEU A 107 30.01 16.84 -17.62
C LEU A 107 29.29 17.54 -16.46
N GLY A 108 28.52 18.58 -16.78
CA GLY A 108 27.60 19.28 -15.89
C GLY A 108 26.26 19.52 -16.57
N THR A 109 25.22 19.81 -15.78
CA THR A 109 23.85 20.08 -16.28
C THR A 109 23.22 18.89 -17.04
N SER A 110 23.80 17.69 -16.93
CA SER A 110 23.49 16.51 -17.76
C SER A 110 22.02 16.08 -17.70
N HIS A 111 21.39 16.06 -16.52
CA HIS A 111 19.96 15.69 -16.37
C HIS A 111 19.03 16.68 -17.07
N THR A 112 19.30 17.98 -16.93
CA THR A 112 18.50 19.04 -17.53
C THR A 112 18.62 19.01 -19.05
N THR A 113 19.83 18.85 -19.58
CA THR A 113 20.05 18.72 -21.03
C THR A 113 19.37 17.47 -21.59
N ALA A 114 19.46 16.34 -20.90
CA ALA A 114 18.80 15.11 -21.32
C ALA A 114 17.27 15.21 -21.31
N PHE A 115 16.70 15.98 -20.36
CA PHE A 115 15.27 16.26 -20.33
C PHE A 115 14.83 17.07 -21.56
N PHE A 116 15.52 18.18 -21.87
CA PHE A 116 15.18 18.97 -23.06
C PHE A 116 15.31 18.18 -24.35
N LYS A 117 16.37 17.37 -24.48
CA LYS A 117 16.53 16.46 -25.61
C LYS A 117 15.39 15.42 -25.69
N ALA A 118 14.96 14.87 -24.55
CA ALA A 118 13.84 13.93 -24.48
C ALA A 118 12.53 14.57 -24.94
N VAL A 119 12.25 15.79 -24.49
CA VAL A 119 11.04 16.53 -24.92
C VAL A 119 11.10 16.88 -26.41
N GLU A 120 12.25 17.32 -26.93
CA GLU A 120 12.47 17.58 -28.36
C GLU A 120 12.26 16.32 -29.22
N ALA A 121 12.67 15.14 -28.70
CA ALA A 121 12.49 13.85 -29.36
C ALA A 121 11.09 13.25 -29.20
N GLY A 122 10.17 13.92 -28.50
CA GLY A 122 8.81 13.42 -28.24
C GLY A 122 8.72 12.29 -27.22
N CYS A 123 9.75 12.09 -26.40
CA CYS A 123 9.71 11.15 -25.27
C CYS A 123 8.71 11.63 -24.20
N GLN A 124 8.19 10.69 -23.40
CA GLN A 124 7.21 10.95 -22.34
C GLN A 124 7.53 10.16 -21.09
N SER A 125 7.05 10.62 -19.93
CA SER A 125 7.19 9.92 -18.65
C SER A 125 5.94 10.12 -17.79
N GLY A 126 5.16 9.05 -17.60
CA GLY A 126 3.87 9.13 -16.92
C GLY A 126 2.90 10.08 -17.64
N ASP A 127 2.09 10.79 -16.86
CA ASP A 127 1.08 11.75 -17.38
C ASP A 127 1.67 13.15 -17.66
N ALA A 128 2.98 13.34 -17.53
CA ALA A 128 3.60 14.64 -17.72
C ALA A 128 3.62 15.02 -19.21
N SER A 129 2.69 15.89 -19.63
CA SER A 129 2.71 16.53 -20.93
C SER A 129 3.42 17.88 -20.85
N VAL A 130 4.49 18.06 -21.62
CA VAL A 130 5.25 19.30 -21.73
C VAL A 130 5.12 19.83 -23.14
N HIS A 131 4.64 21.06 -23.31
CA HIS A 131 4.50 21.67 -24.62
C HIS A 131 5.83 22.23 -25.12
N ILE A 132 6.32 21.72 -26.26
CA ILE A 132 7.58 22.15 -26.90
C ILE A 132 7.68 23.67 -27.08
N LYS A 133 6.55 24.35 -27.33
CA LYS A 133 6.49 25.82 -27.48
C LYS A 133 7.06 26.58 -26.28
N GLN A 134 6.99 26.02 -25.08
CA GLN A 134 7.54 26.64 -23.87
C GLN A 134 9.07 26.53 -23.78
N LEU A 135 9.70 25.77 -24.68
CA LEU A 135 11.11 25.40 -24.63
C LEU A 135 11.92 25.90 -25.84
N GLU A 136 11.29 26.55 -26.82
CA GLU A 136 11.93 26.92 -28.10
C GLU A 136 13.27 27.66 -27.93
N ASP A 137 13.34 28.63 -27.00
CA ASP A 137 14.58 29.38 -26.72
C ASP A 137 15.70 28.48 -26.19
N VAL A 138 15.39 27.50 -25.34
CA VAL A 138 16.40 26.61 -24.76
C VAL A 138 16.78 25.47 -25.71
N LEU A 139 15.85 25.04 -26.57
CA LEU A 139 16.12 24.06 -27.62
C LEU A 139 17.06 24.62 -28.71
N SER A 140 17.07 25.94 -28.92
CA SER A 140 18.07 26.61 -29.78
C SER A 140 19.51 26.52 -29.25
N GLY A 141 19.67 26.15 -27.97
CA GLY A 141 20.95 26.02 -27.29
C GLY A 141 21.28 27.21 -26.39
N TRP A 142 22.24 27.01 -25.49
CA TRP A 142 22.76 28.01 -24.56
C TRP A 142 24.29 27.88 -24.42
N PRO A 143 24.99 28.82 -23.76
CA PRO A 143 26.44 28.79 -23.71
C PRO A 143 27.00 27.63 -22.88
N TRP A 144 27.93 26.88 -23.46
CA TRP A 144 28.69 25.81 -22.81
C TRP A 144 30.19 26.12 -22.82
N LEU A 145 30.87 25.71 -21.75
CA LEU A 145 32.31 25.46 -21.82
C LEU A 145 32.54 24.09 -22.47
N VAL A 146 33.19 24.09 -23.62
CA VAL A 146 33.54 22.87 -24.36
C VAL A 146 35.01 22.54 -24.14
N LEU A 147 35.29 21.31 -23.76
CA LEU A 147 36.64 20.76 -23.69
C LEU A 147 36.90 19.92 -24.96
N SER A 148 38.10 20.04 -25.52
CA SER A 148 38.50 19.17 -26.64
C SER A 148 38.64 17.71 -26.18
N SER A 149 38.31 16.77 -27.05
CA SER A 149 38.49 15.33 -26.78
C SER A 149 39.94 14.95 -26.46
N LEU A 150 40.91 15.72 -26.98
CA LEU A 150 42.34 15.57 -26.68
C LEU A 150 42.67 15.71 -25.19
N VAL A 151 41.85 16.46 -24.44
CA VAL A 151 42.05 16.68 -23.01
C VAL A 151 41.84 15.39 -22.22
N GLU A 152 40.76 14.65 -22.51
CA GLU A 152 40.53 13.33 -21.88
C GLU A 152 41.55 12.30 -22.35
N GLN A 153 41.95 12.35 -23.62
CA GLN A 153 42.97 11.46 -24.15
C GLN A 153 44.31 11.62 -23.43
N ALA A 154 44.75 12.85 -23.22
CA ALA A 154 46.00 13.14 -22.49
C ALA A 154 45.85 12.98 -20.98
N CYS A 155 44.67 13.30 -20.42
CA CYS A 155 44.41 13.24 -19.00
C CYS A 155 43.00 12.66 -18.73
N PRO A 156 42.88 11.32 -18.63
CA PRO A 156 41.59 10.63 -18.48
C PRO A 156 40.79 11.00 -17.22
N GLY A 157 41.43 11.63 -16.22
CA GLY A 157 40.77 12.07 -14.99
C GLY A 157 40.03 13.40 -15.09
N VAL A 158 40.26 14.19 -16.16
CA VAL A 158 39.70 15.55 -16.29
C VAL A 158 38.16 15.56 -16.32
N PRO A 159 37.46 14.68 -17.08
CA PRO A 159 36.00 14.65 -17.08
C PRO A 159 35.40 14.52 -15.67
N LEU A 160 35.97 13.62 -14.86
CA LEU A 160 35.52 13.39 -13.49
C LEU A 160 35.78 14.61 -12.59
N PHE A 161 36.95 15.24 -12.75
CA PHE A 161 37.30 16.44 -11.99
C PHE A 161 36.33 17.60 -12.27
N TYR A 162 36.02 17.88 -13.55
CA TYR A 162 35.05 18.93 -13.91
C TYR A 162 33.66 18.63 -13.38
N GLN A 163 33.23 17.36 -13.39
CA GLN A 163 31.97 16.97 -12.80
C GLN A 163 31.91 17.25 -11.29
N LEU A 164 32.93 16.82 -10.54
CA LEU A 164 33.00 17.05 -9.09
C LEU A 164 33.02 18.54 -8.76
N ALA A 165 33.80 19.32 -9.50
CA ALA A 165 33.88 20.76 -9.34
C ALA A 165 32.54 21.46 -9.65
N SER A 166 31.84 21.01 -10.70
CA SER A 166 30.52 21.55 -11.06
C SER A 166 29.46 21.27 -10.00
N ASN A 167 29.45 20.06 -9.43
CA ASN A 167 28.55 19.69 -8.35
C ASN A 167 28.81 20.50 -7.06
N ALA A 168 30.08 20.78 -6.74
CA ALA A 168 30.45 21.57 -5.57
C ALA A 168 30.02 23.05 -5.65
N SER A 169 29.83 23.58 -6.86
CA SER A 169 29.46 25.00 -7.09
C SER A 169 27.97 25.30 -7.08
N ALA A 170 27.10 24.30 -7.14
CA ALA A 170 25.66 24.51 -7.31
C ALA A 170 24.89 24.25 -6.01
N SER A 171 24.53 25.32 -5.29
CA SER A 171 23.75 25.31 -4.04
C SER A 171 22.30 24.78 -4.15
N GLY A 172 21.95 24.10 -5.25
CA GLY A 172 20.65 23.49 -5.49
C GLY A 172 20.70 22.16 -6.25
N GLN A 173 21.88 21.57 -6.47
CA GLN A 173 22.00 20.25 -7.10
C GLN A 173 22.00 19.11 -6.07
N LYS A 174 21.60 17.91 -6.53
CA LYS A 174 21.53 16.70 -5.70
C LYS A 174 22.94 16.37 -5.22
N GLN A 175 23.10 16.38 -3.90
CA GLN A 175 24.35 16.12 -3.22
C GLN A 175 24.83 14.67 -3.46
N ILE A 176 26.14 14.46 -3.44
CA ILE A 176 26.75 13.14 -3.62
C ILE A 176 26.31 12.22 -2.46
N SER A 177 25.68 11.10 -2.78
CA SER A 177 25.26 10.07 -1.82
C SER A 177 26.40 9.11 -1.46
N GLU A 178 26.21 8.29 -0.43
CA GLU A 178 27.17 7.29 0.05
C GLU A 178 27.60 6.31 -1.04
N VAL A 179 26.64 5.85 -1.86
CA VAL A 179 26.89 4.93 -2.98
C VAL A 179 27.69 5.60 -4.08
N GLU A 180 27.39 6.86 -4.38
CA GLU A 180 28.14 7.65 -5.36
C GLU A 180 29.56 7.94 -4.85
N ALA A 181 29.72 8.32 -3.58
CA ALA A 181 31.02 8.51 -2.95
C ALA A 181 31.86 7.23 -2.99
N CYS A 182 31.27 6.07 -2.71
CA CYS A 182 31.95 4.78 -2.81
C CYS A 182 32.45 4.50 -4.24
N GLY A 183 31.60 4.72 -5.25
CA GLY A 183 31.98 4.55 -6.65
C GLY A 183 33.10 5.51 -7.09
N LEU A 184 33.02 6.77 -6.64
CA LEU A 184 34.03 7.80 -6.89
C LEU A 184 35.39 7.40 -6.29
N MET A 185 35.42 6.98 -5.02
CA MET A 185 36.66 6.52 -4.37
C MET A 185 37.28 5.35 -5.12
N ALA A 186 36.49 4.34 -5.45
CA ALA A 186 36.98 3.16 -6.14
C ALA A 186 37.50 3.47 -7.55
N MET A 187 36.84 4.37 -8.28
CA MET A 187 37.29 4.82 -9.60
C MET A 187 38.64 5.55 -9.51
N ARG A 188 38.81 6.43 -8.53
CA ARG A 188 40.08 7.16 -8.32
C ARG A 188 41.22 6.22 -7.95
N VAL A 189 40.98 5.25 -7.07
CA VAL A 189 41.97 4.22 -6.71
C VAL A 189 42.33 3.36 -7.92
N LYS A 190 41.35 2.96 -8.74
CA LYS A 190 41.60 2.23 -9.99
C LYS A 190 42.44 3.04 -10.98
N SER A 191 42.27 4.35 -11.02
CA SER A 191 43.06 5.27 -11.83
C SER A 191 44.44 5.61 -11.22
N GLY A 192 44.84 4.95 -10.13
CA GLY A 192 46.18 5.07 -9.54
C GLY A 192 46.31 6.10 -8.42
N ALA A 193 45.22 6.74 -7.98
CA ALA A 193 45.26 7.63 -6.81
C ALA A 193 45.37 6.81 -5.51
N SER A 194 46.00 7.39 -4.48
CA SER A 194 45.91 6.82 -3.14
C SER A 194 44.48 6.98 -2.60
N LEU A 195 44.08 6.10 -1.69
CA LEU A 195 42.76 6.15 -1.09
C LEU A 195 42.58 7.43 -0.26
N GLU A 196 43.62 7.86 0.45
CA GLU A 196 43.65 9.10 1.22
C GLU A 196 43.41 10.31 0.31
N SER A 197 44.05 10.33 -0.87
CA SER A 197 43.83 11.37 -1.89
C SER A 197 42.40 11.36 -2.40
N ALA A 198 41.82 10.18 -2.66
CA ALA A 198 40.45 10.06 -3.15
C ALA A 198 39.41 10.57 -2.11
N VAL A 199 39.64 10.28 -0.83
CA VAL A 199 38.80 10.77 0.27
C VAL A 199 38.94 12.28 0.45
N ALA A 200 40.16 12.81 0.38
CA ALA A 200 40.40 14.24 0.48
C ALA A 200 39.72 15.03 -0.63
N GLU A 201 39.71 14.51 -1.86
CA GLU A 201 38.99 15.10 -3.00
C GLU A 201 37.48 15.11 -2.78
N LEU A 202 36.91 14.02 -2.27
CA LEU A 202 35.49 13.97 -1.94
C LEU A 202 35.13 14.93 -0.80
N LYS A 203 35.95 15.02 0.25
CA LYS A 203 35.74 16.01 1.34
C LYS A 203 35.76 17.45 0.83
N GLN A 204 36.50 17.74 -0.26
CA GLN A 204 36.53 19.06 -0.90
C GLN A 204 35.31 19.34 -1.80
N ALA A 205 34.58 18.31 -2.21
CA ALA A 205 33.31 18.44 -2.92
C ALA A 205 32.10 18.63 -1.98
N ASP A 206 32.34 18.64 -0.66
CA ASP A 206 31.36 18.83 0.42
C ASP A 206 30.05 18.02 0.27
N PRO A 207 30.14 16.68 0.21
CA PRO A 207 28.99 15.83 -0.08
C PRO A 207 28.06 15.74 1.14
N ALA A 208 26.78 15.46 0.92
CA ALA A 208 25.82 15.21 2.01
C ALA A 208 26.28 14.06 2.94
N CYS A 209 26.98 13.06 2.38
CA CYS A 209 27.53 11.94 3.13
C CYS A 209 28.87 12.24 3.84
N ARG A 210 29.25 13.52 4.04
CA ARG A 210 30.54 13.93 4.63
C ARG A 210 30.87 13.21 5.93
N GLY A 211 29.88 13.05 6.82
CA GLY A 211 30.04 12.37 8.11
C GLY A 211 30.34 10.87 7.99
N SER A 212 29.99 10.25 6.87
CA SER A 212 30.15 8.82 6.60
C SER A 212 31.38 8.51 5.73
N LEU A 213 32.09 9.52 5.22
CA LEU A 213 33.18 9.33 4.25
C LEU A 213 34.35 8.49 4.78
N ASP A 214 34.70 8.62 6.05
CA ASP A 214 35.81 7.85 6.63
C ASP A 214 35.44 6.36 6.80
N ALA A 215 34.16 6.06 7.05
CA ALA A 215 33.65 4.68 7.03
C ALA A 215 33.60 4.10 5.60
N ILE A 216 33.19 4.91 4.61
CA ILE A 216 33.21 4.54 3.20
C ILE A 216 34.66 4.31 2.71
N CYS A 217 35.60 5.13 3.16
CA CYS A 217 37.03 4.94 2.90
C CYS A 217 37.50 3.57 3.39
N HIS A 218 37.23 3.23 4.66
CA HIS A 218 37.64 1.95 5.24
C HIS A 218 37.00 0.74 4.52
N TYR A 219 35.78 0.91 4.03
CA TYR A 219 35.11 -0.04 3.15
C TYR A 219 35.90 -0.24 1.83
N VAL A 220 36.26 0.85 1.14
CA VAL A 220 37.01 0.79 -0.13
C VAL A 220 38.44 0.29 0.10
N SER A 221 39.06 0.56 1.26
CA SER A 221 40.41 0.09 1.59
C SER A 221 40.48 -1.44 1.74
N ARG A 222 39.48 -2.03 2.40
CA ARG A 222 39.45 -3.47 2.72
C ARG A 222 38.83 -4.33 1.63
N TYR A 223 37.76 -3.83 1.02
CA TYR A 223 36.92 -4.61 0.10
C TYR A 223 36.92 -4.02 -1.31
N GLY A 224 37.48 -2.82 -1.46
CA GLY A 224 37.57 -2.06 -2.71
C GLY A 224 38.84 -2.24 -3.53
N GLY A 225 39.68 -3.24 -3.21
CA GLY A 225 40.99 -3.48 -3.84
C GLY A 225 40.97 -3.66 -5.37
N LYS A 226 42.04 -4.23 -5.94
CA LYS A 226 42.22 -4.44 -7.42
C LYS A 226 41.00 -5.04 -8.16
N SER A 227 40.04 -5.59 -7.42
CA SER A 227 38.80 -6.25 -7.86
C SER A 227 37.51 -5.42 -7.68
N PHE A 228 37.53 -4.09 -7.48
CA PHE A 228 36.25 -3.35 -7.47
C PHE A 228 35.52 -3.40 -8.82
N GLY A 229 36.25 -3.65 -9.90
CA GLY A 229 35.68 -4.02 -11.20
C GLY A 229 34.90 -5.34 -11.22
N THR A 230 34.90 -6.11 -10.12
CA THR A 230 34.21 -7.40 -9.97
C THR A 230 32.94 -7.29 -9.10
N LEU A 231 32.80 -6.24 -8.27
CA LEU A 231 31.68 -6.09 -7.34
C LEU A 231 30.45 -5.45 -8.00
N MET A 232 30.64 -4.38 -8.78
CA MET A 232 29.61 -3.79 -9.63
C MET A 232 30.15 -3.49 -11.03
N ILE A 233 29.59 -4.15 -12.04
CA ILE A 233 29.76 -3.76 -13.44
C ILE A 233 28.66 -2.79 -13.85
N GLY A 234 28.90 -1.94 -14.85
CA GLY A 234 27.96 -0.87 -15.24
C GLY A 234 26.53 -1.37 -15.54
N THR A 235 26.38 -2.61 -15.99
CA THR A 235 25.07 -3.27 -16.21
C THR A 235 24.29 -3.54 -14.93
N GLU A 236 24.96 -3.68 -13.79
CA GLU A 236 24.34 -3.96 -12.49
C GLU A 236 23.93 -2.68 -11.78
N VAL A 237 24.75 -1.63 -11.87
CA VAL A 237 24.36 -0.26 -11.49
C VAL A 237 23.10 0.19 -12.23
N MET A 238 22.96 -0.25 -13.48
CA MET A 238 21.78 -0.02 -14.29
C MET A 238 20.56 -0.84 -13.85
N LYS A 239 20.73 -2.07 -13.34
CA LYS A 239 19.64 -2.86 -12.74
C LYS A 239 19.08 -2.18 -11.49
N LEU A 240 19.95 -1.60 -10.66
CA LEU A 240 19.54 -0.81 -9.49
C LEU A 240 18.60 0.35 -9.87
N LYS A 241 18.68 0.86 -11.10
CA LYS A 241 17.89 2.01 -11.55
C LYS A 241 16.53 1.64 -12.13
N THR A 242 16.19 0.36 -12.19
CA THR A 242 14.89 -0.11 -12.70
C THR A 242 13.79 0.15 -11.69
N ALA A 243 12.57 0.44 -12.15
CA ALA A 243 11.41 0.63 -11.28
C ALA A 243 11.15 -0.59 -10.37
N ALA A 244 11.46 -1.79 -10.85
CA ALA A 244 11.35 -3.04 -10.09
C ALA A 244 12.30 -3.10 -8.87
N MET A 245 13.41 -2.35 -8.88
CA MET A 245 14.37 -2.30 -7.77
C MET A 245 14.14 -1.16 -6.80
N ARG A 246 13.23 -0.24 -7.10
CA ARG A 246 12.98 0.95 -6.28
C ARG A 246 12.52 0.59 -4.86
N GLU A 247 11.53 -0.28 -4.70
CA GLU A 247 11.02 -0.66 -3.37
C GLU A 247 12.11 -1.36 -2.52
N THR A 248 12.95 -2.16 -3.18
CA THR A 248 14.11 -2.82 -2.57
C THR A 248 15.18 -1.82 -2.16
N LEU A 249 15.43 -0.80 -2.98
CA LEU A 249 16.40 0.25 -2.72
C LEU A 249 15.94 1.24 -1.65
N ASP A 250 14.70 1.69 -1.70
CA ASP A 250 14.09 2.51 -0.64
C ASP A 250 14.14 1.73 0.67
N SER A 251 13.88 0.42 0.61
CA SER A 251 13.98 -0.41 1.80
C SER A 251 15.41 -0.59 2.32
N PHE A 252 16.37 -0.66 1.41
CA PHE A 252 17.79 -0.69 1.70
C PHE A 252 18.27 0.63 2.32
N GLU A 253 17.88 1.78 1.76
CA GLU A 253 18.26 3.11 2.25
C GLU A 253 17.70 3.35 3.64
N ILE A 254 16.42 3.00 3.87
CA ILE A 254 15.81 3.05 5.20
C ILE A 254 16.56 2.13 6.17
N LEU A 255 16.86 0.88 5.77
CA LEU A 255 17.59 -0.05 6.65
C LEU A 255 18.98 0.49 7.01
N VAL A 256 19.75 0.98 6.04
CA VAL A 256 21.09 1.53 6.28
C VAL A 256 21.01 2.78 7.16
N LYS A 257 20.02 3.65 6.94
CA LYS A 257 19.80 4.84 7.76
C LYS A 257 19.40 4.48 9.20
N ASP A 258 18.40 3.64 9.37
CA ASP A 258 17.91 3.19 10.68
C ASP A 258 19.04 2.48 11.45
N SER A 259 19.77 1.59 10.78
CA SER A 259 20.93 0.92 11.38
C SER A 259 22.03 1.90 11.78
N TRP A 260 22.27 2.97 11.01
CA TRP A 260 23.23 4.01 11.38
C TRP A 260 22.79 4.78 12.61
N GLU A 261 21.53 5.21 12.67
CA GLU A 261 20.95 5.92 13.81
C GLU A 261 20.93 5.05 15.08
N LEU A 262 20.64 3.76 14.95
CA LEU A 262 20.73 2.77 16.03
C LEU A 262 22.17 2.60 16.53
N CYS A 263 23.14 2.44 15.65
CA CYS A 263 24.52 2.27 16.08
C CYS A 263 25.09 3.56 16.70
N SER A 264 24.66 4.73 16.19
CA SER A 264 25.04 6.05 16.71
C SER A 264 24.45 6.32 18.09
N SER A 265 23.20 5.91 18.34
CA SER A 265 22.52 6.08 19.64
C SER A 265 22.98 5.07 20.69
N ALA A 266 23.47 3.89 20.28
CA ALA A 266 23.95 2.83 21.17
C ALA A 266 25.38 3.06 21.73
N GLN A 267 25.98 4.25 21.55
CA GLN A 267 27.35 4.57 21.96
C GLN A 267 28.41 3.58 21.46
N VAL A 268 28.18 2.93 20.31
CA VAL A 268 29.17 2.03 19.71
C VAL A 268 30.33 2.87 19.17
N THR A 269 31.49 2.80 19.82
CA THR A 269 32.63 3.65 19.49
C THR A 269 33.49 3.10 18.35
N GLY A 270 33.94 3.99 17.45
CA GLY A 270 35.09 3.80 16.54
C GLY A 270 35.07 2.50 15.73
N ALA A 271 36.15 1.70 15.88
CA ALA A 271 36.42 0.51 15.08
C ALA A 271 35.30 -0.55 15.09
N SER A 272 34.49 -0.63 16.15
CA SER A 272 33.36 -1.58 16.24
C SER A 272 32.18 -1.15 15.39
N LEU A 273 31.85 0.16 15.40
CA LEU A 273 30.84 0.77 14.53
C LEU A 273 31.22 0.58 13.06
N GLU A 274 32.47 0.89 12.74
CA GLU A 274 33.05 0.76 11.39
C GLU A 274 33.00 -0.69 10.87
N ARG A 275 33.25 -1.68 11.74
CA ARG A 275 33.23 -3.10 11.38
C ARG A 275 31.81 -3.62 11.14
N VAL A 276 30.86 -3.24 11.99
CA VAL A 276 29.48 -3.73 11.94
C VAL A 276 28.71 -3.05 10.81
N PHE A 277 28.79 -1.71 10.73
CA PHE A 277 28.09 -0.93 9.72
C PHE A 277 28.69 -1.14 8.32
N GLY A 278 30.02 -1.17 8.19
CA GLY A 278 30.69 -1.46 6.93
C GLY A 278 30.31 -2.82 6.35
N LYS A 279 30.21 -3.87 7.19
CA LYS A 279 29.75 -5.20 6.77
C LYS A 279 28.28 -5.23 6.35
N LEU A 280 27.41 -4.46 7.02
CA LEU A 280 26.01 -4.29 6.62
C LEU A 280 25.93 -3.69 5.22
N CYS A 281 26.64 -2.60 4.95
CA CYS A 281 26.66 -1.95 3.64
C CYS A 281 27.12 -2.92 2.54
N VAL A 282 28.21 -3.67 2.73
CA VAL A 282 28.70 -4.68 1.77
C VAL A 282 27.62 -5.70 1.44
N ARG A 283 27.07 -6.36 2.47
CA ARG A 283 26.14 -7.47 2.26
C ARG A 283 24.81 -6.99 1.69
N ALA A 284 24.40 -5.79 2.07
CA ALA A 284 23.22 -5.15 1.55
C ALA A 284 23.38 -4.80 0.07
N THR A 285 24.52 -4.26 -0.33
CA THR A 285 24.84 -4.06 -1.75
C THR A 285 24.91 -5.39 -2.51
N LEU A 286 25.60 -6.41 -2.00
CA LEU A 286 25.68 -7.73 -2.67
C LEU A 286 24.32 -8.43 -2.81
N PHE A 287 23.44 -8.30 -1.83
CA PHE A 287 22.08 -8.83 -1.88
C PHE A 287 21.22 -8.14 -2.93
N VAL A 288 21.23 -6.79 -2.97
CA VAL A 288 20.49 -6.04 -4.00
C VAL A 288 20.99 -6.38 -5.40
N LEU A 289 22.27 -6.76 -5.52
CA LEU A 289 22.88 -7.20 -6.77
C LEU A 289 22.69 -8.71 -7.09
N GLY A 290 22.07 -9.50 -6.20
CA GLY A 290 21.90 -10.94 -6.37
C GLY A 290 23.22 -11.73 -6.40
N LYS A 291 24.23 -11.24 -5.69
CA LYS A 291 25.61 -11.78 -5.64
C LYS A 291 26.01 -12.34 -4.28
N ASP A 292 25.06 -12.47 -3.37
CA ASP A 292 25.23 -12.99 -2.02
C ASP A 292 25.89 -14.39 -1.95
N GLY A 293 25.85 -15.17 -3.04
CA GLY A 293 26.44 -16.52 -3.11
C GLY A 293 27.88 -16.64 -3.63
N LYS A 294 28.57 -15.56 -4.06
CA LYS A 294 29.90 -15.66 -4.74
C LYS A 294 31.12 -15.40 -3.86
N ASP A 295 30.94 -15.17 -2.56
CA ASP A 295 32.07 -14.96 -1.67
C ASP A 295 32.72 -16.31 -1.29
N LYS A 296 33.98 -16.50 -1.69
CA LYS A 296 34.79 -17.70 -1.36
C LYS A 296 35.46 -17.62 0.02
N GLY A 297 35.12 -16.61 0.83
CA GLY A 297 35.49 -16.53 2.25
C GLY A 297 34.36 -17.08 3.12
N GLY A 298 34.51 -18.35 3.51
CA GLY A 298 33.71 -19.15 4.46
C GLY A 298 32.52 -18.51 5.19
N MET A 299 31.38 -19.22 5.12
CA MET A 299 30.17 -19.10 5.96
C MET A 299 29.70 -17.68 6.28
N ASP A 300 28.56 -17.25 5.73
CA ASP A 300 27.46 -16.89 6.62
C ASP A 300 26.16 -16.46 5.93
N LYS A 301 25.09 -17.18 6.25
CA LYS A 301 23.68 -16.91 5.94
C LYS A 301 23.11 -15.67 6.69
N HIS A 302 23.97 -14.73 7.10
CA HIS A 302 23.65 -13.63 8.02
C HIS A 302 22.93 -12.42 7.39
N PHE A 303 22.79 -12.32 6.07
CA PHE A 303 22.20 -11.11 5.47
C PHE A 303 20.68 -11.01 5.68
N ASN A 304 19.95 -12.11 5.52
CA ASN A 304 18.53 -12.18 5.94
C ASN A 304 18.35 -11.89 7.44
N SER A 305 19.41 -12.09 8.24
CA SER A 305 19.44 -11.79 9.66
C SER A 305 19.61 -10.29 9.97
N LEU A 306 20.24 -9.49 9.09
CA LEU A 306 20.35 -8.04 9.26
C LEU A 306 19.08 -7.29 8.78
N ILE A 307 18.35 -7.83 7.79
CA ILE A 307 17.00 -7.34 7.45
C ILE A 307 16.04 -7.45 8.66
N CYS A 308 16.40 -8.25 9.69
CA CYS A 308 15.66 -8.34 10.94
C CYS A 308 15.66 -7.06 11.79
N GLN A 309 16.44 -6.04 11.45
CA GLN A 309 16.64 -4.83 12.26
C GLN A 309 15.59 -3.73 12.04
N ARG A 310 14.58 -3.95 11.19
CA ARG A 310 13.46 -3.01 11.09
C ARG A 310 12.60 -3.11 12.34
N SER A 311 12.56 -2.06 13.15
CA SER A 311 11.77 -1.90 14.37
C SER A 311 10.28 -2.21 14.21
N HIS A 312 9.76 -2.22 12.98
CA HIS A 312 8.35 -2.46 12.66
C HIS A 312 8.07 -3.79 11.95
N VAL A 313 9.09 -4.60 11.67
CA VAL A 313 8.87 -5.90 11.02
C VAL A 313 8.60 -6.97 12.07
N LEU A 314 7.58 -7.77 11.82
CA LEU A 314 7.14 -8.86 12.69
C LEU A 314 7.84 -10.17 12.29
N TYR A 315 8.24 -10.95 13.29
CA TYR A 315 8.96 -12.22 13.14
C TYR A 315 8.29 -13.35 13.91
N THR A 316 8.47 -14.57 13.44
CA THR A 316 8.03 -15.76 14.15
C THR A 316 9.03 -16.90 13.98
N ASN A 317 9.10 -17.75 15.00
CA ASN A 317 9.79 -19.03 14.96
C ASN A 317 8.86 -20.07 15.57
N VAL A 318 8.05 -20.67 14.70
CA VAL A 318 6.98 -21.59 15.11
C VAL A 318 7.50 -22.83 15.84
N LYS A 319 8.72 -23.26 15.52
CA LYS A 319 9.31 -24.46 16.14
C LYS A 319 9.71 -24.25 17.59
N GLU A 320 10.27 -23.08 17.92
CA GLU A 320 10.79 -22.80 19.26
C GLU A 320 9.82 -21.98 20.12
N HIS A 321 8.97 -21.15 19.49
CA HIS A 321 8.09 -20.20 20.19
C HIS A 321 6.61 -20.30 19.78
N GLY A 322 6.23 -21.30 18.97
CA GLY A 322 4.85 -21.49 18.52
C GLY A 322 4.32 -20.28 17.75
N ASN A 323 3.07 -19.89 17.99
CA ASN A 323 2.41 -18.81 17.27
C ASN A 323 2.78 -17.40 17.77
N LYS A 324 3.80 -17.27 18.62
CA LYS A 324 4.24 -15.97 19.11
C LYS A 324 4.81 -15.12 17.98
N ILE A 325 4.55 -13.82 18.07
CA ILE A 325 4.98 -12.82 17.11
C ILE A 325 5.91 -11.86 17.82
N PHE A 326 7.10 -11.69 17.28
CA PHE A 326 8.15 -10.91 17.89
C PHE A 326 8.50 -9.70 17.02
N VAL A 327 8.91 -8.62 17.68
CA VAL A 327 9.47 -7.41 17.07
C VAL A 327 10.93 -7.29 17.47
N PHE A 328 11.74 -6.74 16.58
CA PHE A 328 13.14 -6.45 16.89
C PHE A 328 13.25 -5.31 17.89
N LEU A 329 14.08 -5.49 18.92
CA LEU A 329 14.31 -4.49 19.97
C LEU A 329 15.68 -3.82 19.82
N LYS A 330 16.76 -4.61 19.86
CA LYS A 330 18.16 -4.13 19.78
C LYS A 330 19.12 -5.25 19.38
N THR A 331 20.32 -4.88 18.93
CA THR A 331 21.42 -5.81 18.63
C THR A 331 22.47 -5.78 19.73
N ASP A 332 23.18 -6.89 19.90
CA ASP A 332 24.34 -7.07 20.78
C ASP A 332 25.52 -7.71 20.00
N GLU A 333 26.66 -7.94 20.63
CA GLU A 333 27.87 -8.48 19.97
C GLU A 333 27.66 -9.83 19.27
N ASN A 334 26.77 -10.67 19.81
CA ASN A 334 26.59 -12.06 19.39
C ASN A 334 25.18 -12.38 18.86
N GLY A 335 24.26 -11.41 18.84
CA GLY A 335 22.89 -11.68 18.43
C GLY A 335 21.96 -10.48 18.54
N VAL A 336 20.66 -10.75 18.51
CA VAL A 336 19.60 -9.74 18.58
C VAL A 336 18.63 -10.04 19.71
N TRP A 337 18.09 -8.99 20.31
CA TRP A 337 16.98 -9.07 21.24
C TRP A 337 15.68 -8.87 20.49
N MET A 338 14.75 -9.79 20.67
CA MET A 338 13.38 -9.71 20.15
C MET A 338 12.38 -9.67 21.30
N GLU A 339 11.27 -8.96 21.12
CA GLU A 339 10.19 -8.82 22.10
C GLU A 339 8.86 -9.31 21.52
N HIS A 340 8.16 -10.17 22.25
CA HIS A 340 6.76 -10.51 22.00
C HIS A 340 5.88 -9.76 22.99
N ASP A 341 4.85 -9.09 22.49
CA ASP A 341 3.88 -8.33 23.29
C ASP A 341 2.50 -8.98 23.19
N PRO A 342 2.17 -9.94 24.07
CA PRO A 342 0.87 -10.59 24.08
C PRO A 342 -0.21 -9.69 24.70
N LEU A 343 -1.43 -9.72 24.15
CA LEU A 343 -2.54 -8.89 24.62
C LEU A 343 -2.93 -9.08 26.10
N LEU A 344 -2.77 -10.29 26.63
CA LEU A 344 -3.28 -10.70 27.95
C LEU A 344 -2.18 -11.28 28.84
N ALA A 345 -0.93 -10.97 28.57
CA ALA A 345 0.21 -11.43 29.36
C ALA A 345 1.36 -10.41 29.35
N PRO A 346 2.34 -10.53 30.25
CA PRO A 346 3.52 -9.68 30.22
C PRO A 346 4.33 -9.86 28.93
N LYS A 347 5.02 -8.79 28.52
CA LYS A 347 6.00 -8.81 27.44
C LYS A 347 7.08 -9.87 27.69
N GLU A 348 7.42 -10.60 26.63
CA GLU A 348 8.45 -11.63 26.64
C GLU A 348 9.63 -11.19 25.78
N LYS A 349 10.84 -11.20 26.33
CA LYS A 349 12.07 -10.87 25.60
C LYS A 349 12.90 -12.12 25.40
N VAL A 350 13.40 -12.30 24.18
CA VAL A 350 14.27 -13.42 23.81
C VAL A 350 15.52 -12.92 23.12
N PHE A 351 16.66 -13.50 23.48
CA PHE A 351 17.92 -13.27 22.79
C PHE A 351 18.13 -14.34 21.73
N VAL A 352 18.43 -13.93 20.51
CA VAL A 352 18.62 -14.81 19.36
C VAL A 352 20.02 -14.63 18.80
N HIS A 353 20.84 -15.67 18.95
CA HIS A 353 22.19 -15.69 18.40
C HIS A 353 22.15 -15.57 16.86
N PHE A 354 23.11 -14.87 16.24
CA PHE A 354 23.05 -14.60 14.79
C PHE A 354 22.93 -15.86 13.93
N GLY A 355 23.67 -16.92 14.27
CA GLY A 355 23.60 -18.23 13.59
C GLY A 355 22.22 -18.92 13.64
N LEU A 356 21.34 -18.52 14.56
CA LEU A 356 19.99 -19.08 14.72
C LEU A 356 18.90 -18.25 14.05
N LEU A 357 19.20 -17.02 13.60
CA LEU A 357 18.22 -16.14 12.97
C LEU A 357 17.63 -16.69 11.66
N VAL A 358 18.33 -17.60 10.99
CA VAL A 358 17.80 -18.30 9.81
C VAL A 358 16.53 -19.11 10.09
N LYS A 359 16.30 -19.48 11.36
CA LYS A 359 15.08 -20.18 11.79
C LYS A 359 13.88 -19.25 11.95
N TRP A 360 14.13 -17.94 12.01
CA TRP A 360 13.12 -16.91 12.22
C TRP A 360 12.62 -16.40 10.86
N ARG A 361 11.30 -16.37 10.68
CA ARG A 361 10.65 -15.97 9.44
C ARG A 361 9.88 -14.67 9.64
N LYS A 362 9.84 -13.84 8.60
CA LYS A 362 8.99 -12.64 8.56
C LYS A 362 7.52 -13.06 8.64
N PHE A 363 6.80 -12.49 9.59
CA PHE A 363 5.35 -12.59 9.72
C PHE A 363 4.68 -11.50 8.88
N LYS A 364 3.69 -11.88 8.06
CA LYS A 364 2.99 -10.98 7.12
C LYS A 364 1.59 -10.58 7.60
N GLY A 365 1.11 -11.14 8.70
CA GLY A 365 -0.20 -10.81 9.26
C GLY A 365 -0.14 -9.60 10.18
N GLN A 366 -1.28 -9.25 10.75
CA GLN A 366 -1.37 -8.28 11.84
C GLN A 366 -1.19 -8.97 13.20
N PRO A 367 -0.61 -8.28 14.20
CA PRO A 367 -0.60 -8.80 15.55
C PRO A 367 -2.04 -8.88 16.08
N PRO A 368 -2.33 -9.80 17.02
CA PRO A 368 -3.62 -9.86 17.67
C PRO A 368 -3.97 -8.48 18.27
N ALA A 369 -5.21 -8.04 18.04
CA ALA A 369 -5.75 -6.81 18.61
C ALA A 369 -7.03 -7.12 19.39
N LEU A 370 -7.28 -6.36 20.46
CA LEU A 370 -8.56 -6.43 21.16
C LEU A 370 -9.68 -5.91 20.26
N CYS A 371 -10.84 -6.58 20.31
CA CYS A 371 -12.04 -6.09 19.67
C CYS A 371 -12.42 -4.74 20.30
N PRO A 372 -12.69 -3.67 19.52
CA PRO A 372 -13.09 -2.38 20.07
C PRO A 372 -14.32 -2.51 21.00
N PRO A 373 -14.36 -1.86 22.18
CA PRO A 373 -15.46 -2.01 23.13
C PRO A 373 -16.85 -1.76 22.52
N ALA A 374 -16.99 -0.72 21.70
CA ALA A 374 -18.24 -0.44 21.00
C ALA A 374 -18.69 -1.56 20.05
N MET A 375 -17.73 -2.27 19.42
CA MET A 375 -18.04 -3.43 18.58
C MET A 375 -18.37 -4.66 19.42
N GLN A 376 -17.75 -4.83 20.59
CA GLN A 376 -18.09 -5.89 21.53
C GLN A 376 -19.53 -5.75 21.98
N GLU A 377 -19.92 -4.57 22.48
CA GLU A 377 -21.29 -4.25 22.92
C GLU A 377 -22.30 -4.52 21.80
N LEU A 378 -22.07 -4.01 20.58
CA LEU A 378 -22.99 -4.19 19.45
C LEU A 378 -23.16 -5.66 19.01
N LYS A 379 -22.12 -6.48 19.20
CA LYS A 379 -22.08 -7.87 18.71
C LYS A 379 -22.23 -8.90 19.82
N MET A 380 -22.56 -8.48 21.03
CA MET A 380 -22.98 -9.42 22.06
C MET A 380 -24.25 -10.14 21.60
N VAL A 381 -24.35 -11.42 21.96
CA VAL A 381 -25.43 -12.31 21.49
C VAL A 381 -26.81 -11.74 21.84
N HIS A 382 -26.96 -11.11 23.01
CA HIS A 382 -28.24 -10.55 23.47
C HIS A 382 -28.64 -9.25 22.76
N ASP A 383 -27.67 -8.50 22.22
CA ASP A 383 -27.91 -7.24 21.53
C ASP A 383 -27.90 -7.38 20.00
N SER A 384 -27.56 -8.57 19.50
CA SER A 384 -27.60 -8.90 18.08
C SER A 384 -29.03 -8.82 17.55
N SER A 385 -29.24 -7.98 16.54
CA SER A 385 -30.55 -7.82 15.89
C SER A 385 -31.13 -9.13 15.37
N GLY A 386 -30.28 -10.05 14.89
CA GLY A 386 -30.71 -11.36 14.41
C GLY A 386 -31.21 -12.26 15.54
N VAL A 387 -30.56 -12.22 16.71
CA VAL A 387 -30.97 -13.02 17.87
C VAL A 387 -32.23 -12.44 18.49
N LEU A 388 -32.32 -11.11 18.61
CA LEU A 388 -33.53 -10.43 19.06
C LEU A 388 -34.73 -10.72 18.15
N ASP A 389 -34.53 -10.74 16.84
CA ASP A 389 -35.59 -11.10 15.88
C ASP A 389 -36.06 -12.56 16.05
N GLU A 390 -35.14 -13.52 16.22
CA GLU A 390 -35.51 -14.93 16.48
C GLU A 390 -36.16 -15.12 17.85
N TYR A 391 -35.67 -14.43 18.88
CA TYR A 391 -36.27 -14.43 20.21
C TYR A 391 -37.72 -13.92 20.17
N ASN A 392 -37.96 -12.80 19.47
CA ASN A 392 -39.30 -12.27 19.26
C ASN A 392 -40.20 -13.26 18.49
N LYS A 393 -39.70 -13.90 17.43
CA LYS A 393 -40.47 -14.95 16.71
C LYS A 393 -40.83 -16.11 17.63
N ALA A 394 -39.91 -16.58 18.47
CA ALA A 394 -40.15 -17.67 19.40
C ALA A 394 -41.23 -17.31 20.43
N GLN A 395 -41.16 -16.11 21.01
CA GLN A 395 -42.21 -15.61 21.92
C GLN A 395 -43.59 -15.55 21.24
N MET A 396 -43.62 -15.13 19.97
CA MET A 396 -44.86 -15.05 19.19
C MET A 396 -45.44 -16.43 18.89
N GLN A 397 -44.58 -17.38 18.50
CA GLN A 397 -44.99 -18.77 18.26
C GLN A 397 -45.53 -19.42 19.54
N GLN A 398 -44.86 -19.17 20.68
CA GLN A 398 -45.31 -19.65 21.99
C GLN A 398 -46.70 -19.09 22.34
N LEU A 399 -46.91 -17.79 22.15
CA LEU A 399 -48.21 -17.17 22.42
C LEU A 399 -49.33 -17.75 21.56
N LEU A 400 -49.09 -17.98 20.27
CA LEU A 400 -50.07 -18.63 19.40
C LEU A 400 -50.37 -20.05 19.87
N LEU A 401 -49.36 -20.81 20.31
CA LEU A 401 -49.51 -22.18 20.77
C LEU A 401 -50.33 -22.24 22.05
N ASP A 402 -50.00 -21.40 23.03
CA ASP A 402 -50.71 -21.33 24.31
C ASP A 402 -52.19 -21.00 24.10
N ASN A 403 -52.51 -20.06 23.20
CA ASN A 403 -53.90 -19.69 22.92
C ASN A 403 -54.65 -20.76 22.13
N ALA A 404 -54.02 -21.36 21.11
CA ALA A 404 -54.60 -22.49 20.37
C ALA A 404 -54.91 -23.66 21.31
N TRP A 405 -54.07 -23.90 22.31
CA TRP A 405 -54.26 -24.94 23.31
C TRP A 405 -55.35 -24.61 24.33
N MET A 406 -55.39 -23.37 24.84
CA MET A 406 -56.39 -22.93 25.83
C MET A 406 -57.80 -22.71 25.25
N LYS A 407 -57.90 -22.30 23.97
CA LYS A 407 -59.14 -22.01 23.25
C LYS A 407 -59.46 -23.09 22.23
N LYS A 408 -59.19 -24.35 22.60
CA LYS A 408 -59.31 -25.51 21.72
C LYS A 408 -60.72 -25.60 21.13
N VAL A 409 -60.78 -25.63 19.79
CA VAL A 409 -61.96 -26.01 19.02
C VAL A 409 -61.79 -27.47 18.61
N GLU A 410 -62.78 -28.30 18.90
CA GLU A 410 -62.69 -29.75 18.67
C GLU A 410 -63.22 -30.14 17.28
N ALA A 411 -62.84 -31.34 16.82
CA ALA A 411 -63.28 -31.85 15.51
C ALA A 411 -64.81 -32.02 15.40
N HIS A 412 -65.52 -32.11 16.53
CA HIS A 412 -66.98 -32.17 16.56
C HIS A 412 -67.66 -30.80 16.62
N ASP A 413 -66.88 -29.71 16.72
CA ASP A 413 -67.40 -28.34 16.80
C ASP A 413 -67.61 -27.73 15.42
N LEU A 414 -66.81 -28.15 14.44
CA LEU A 414 -66.75 -27.60 13.09
C LEU A 414 -66.70 -28.71 12.04
N ALA A 415 -67.30 -28.46 10.88
CA ALA A 415 -67.16 -29.27 9.67
C ALA A 415 -66.54 -28.43 8.55
N PHE A 416 -65.65 -29.06 7.79
CA PHE A 416 -65.02 -28.47 6.62
C PHE A 416 -65.62 -29.11 5.38
N THR A 417 -66.07 -28.29 4.43
CA THR A 417 -66.53 -28.78 3.12
C THR A 417 -65.52 -28.39 2.07
N SER A 418 -65.18 -29.26 1.13
CA SER A 418 -64.44 -28.92 -0.09
C SER A 418 -65.43 -28.68 -1.24
N PHE A 419 -65.12 -27.75 -2.15
CA PHE A 419 -65.92 -27.41 -3.34
C PHE A 419 -67.40 -26.99 -3.07
N PRO A 420 -67.65 -25.82 -2.46
CA PRO A 420 -66.69 -24.80 -2.06
C PRO A 420 -66.05 -25.07 -0.70
N ALA A 421 -64.77 -24.69 -0.57
CA ALA A 421 -64.04 -24.68 0.69
C ALA A 421 -64.71 -23.74 1.71
N MET A 422 -65.42 -24.29 2.71
CA MET A 422 -66.15 -23.52 3.74
C MET A 422 -66.02 -24.20 5.11
N VAL A 423 -66.27 -23.43 6.18
CA VAL A 423 -66.39 -23.95 7.55
C VAL A 423 -67.83 -23.82 8.00
N HIS A 424 -68.39 -24.90 8.54
CA HIS A 424 -69.72 -24.95 9.13
C HIS A 424 -69.63 -25.31 10.59
N VAL A 425 -70.57 -24.81 11.37
CA VAL A 425 -70.66 -25.10 12.79
C VAL A 425 -71.42 -26.42 13.01
N MET A 426 -70.90 -27.30 13.85
CA MET A 426 -71.51 -28.59 14.17
C MET A 426 -72.20 -28.61 15.56
N LYS A 427 -72.13 -27.50 16.31
CA LYS A 427 -72.88 -27.28 17.56
C LYS A 427 -73.26 -25.81 17.73
N ALA A 428 -74.42 -25.50 18.30
CA ALA A 428 -74.79 -24.11 18.53
C ALA A 428 -73.84 -23.41 19.54
N PHE A 429 -73.38 -22.21 19.20
CA PHE A 429 -72.62 -21.30 20.07
C PHE A 429 -73.54 -20.19 20.56
N LYS A 430 -73.87 -20.20 21.85
CA LYS A 430 -74.99 -19.43 22.40
C LYS A 430 -74.67 -17.97 22.77
N LYS A 431 -73.40 -17.64 22.99
CA LYS A 431 -72.97 -16.28 23.35
C LYS A 431 -71.96 -15.74 22.34
N VAL A 432 -71.95 -14.42 22.21
CA VAL A 432 -70.94 -13.68 21.44
C VAL A 432 -69.56 -13.95 22.03
N GLY A 433 -68.60 -14.31 21.19
CA GLY A 433 -67.23 -14.67 21.58
C GLY A 433 -67.04 -16.08 22.15
N ASP A 434 -68.09 -16.93 22.18
CA ASP A 434 -67.95 -18.35 22.56
C ASP A 434 -67.12 -19.15 21.53
N LEU A 435 -67.16 -18.74 20.26
CA LEU A 435 -66.29 -19.27 19.21
C LEU A 435 -65.23 -18.24 18.85
N GLU A 436 -63.97 -18.61 19.08
CA GLU A 436 -62.81 -17.80 18.75
C GLU A 436 -61.80 -18.64 17.95
N LEU A 437 -61.52 -18.20 16.72
CA LEU A 437 -60.60 -18.86 15.81
C LEU A 437 -59.31 -18.06 15.72
N TRP A 438 -58.20 -18.76 15.92
CA TRP A 438 -56.85 -18.19 15.88
C TRP A 438 -56.11 -18.64 14.62
N PRO A 439 -55.32 -17.76 13.99
CA PRO A 439 -54.42 -18.17 12.92
C PRO A 439 -53.34 -19.10 13.48
N TRP A 440 -52.98 -20.13 12.71
CA TRP A 440 -51.94 -21.09 13.09
C TRP A 440 -50.96 -21.32 11.95
N GLY A 441 -49.66 -21.10 12.19
CA GLY A 441 -48.63 -21.27 11.18
C GLY A 441 -47.26 -20.77 11.62
N THR A 442 -46.31 -20.69 10.68
CA THR A 442 -44.97 -20.16 10.91
C THR A 442 -45.01 -18.63 10.99
N VAL A 443 -44.54 -18.07 12.11
CA VAL A 443 -44.43 -16.61 12.26
C VAL A 443 -43.25 -16.06 11.47
N SER A 444 -43.51 -15.10 10.59
CA SER A 444 -42.49 -14.39 9.81
C SER A 444 -42.55 -12.88 10.07
N LYS A 445 -41.39 -12.22 10.03
CA LYS A 445 -41.30 -10.75 10.20
C LYS A 445 -41.79 -10.07 8.92
N VAL A 446 -42.72 -9.14 9.08
CA VAL A 446 -43.31 -8.40 7.96
C VAL A 446 -42.48 -7.15 7.68
N ARG A 447 -42.19 -6.87 6.41
CA ARG A 447 -41.55 -5.60 6.02
C ARG A 447 -42.56 -4.46 6.22
N ALA A 448 -42.12 -3.34 6.79
CA ALA A 448 -42.97 -2.17 7.02
C ALA A 448 -43.79 -1.81 5.75
N GLY A 449 -45.10 -1.66 5.91
CA GLY A 449 -46.02 -1.32 4.82
C GLY A 449 -46.62 -2.49 4.05
N LYS A 450 -46.34 -3.75 4.42
CA LYS A 450 -47.10 -4.92 3.92
C LYS A 450 -47.90 -5.56 5.06
N PRO A 451 -49.11 -6.08 4.82
CA PRO A 451 -49.81 -6.91 5.78
C PRO A 451 -49.04 -8.22 6.02
N ALA A 452 -49.18 -8.79 7.22
CA ALA A 452 -48.62 -10.09 7.54
C ALA A 452 -49.25 -11.15 6.62
N ASP A 453 -48.41 -11.86 5.86
CA ASP A 453 -48.86 -12.94 4.99
C ASP A 453 -48.90 -14.23 5.81
N PHE A 454 -50.11 -14.62 6.22
CA PHE A 454 -50.35 -15.84 6.98
C PHE A 454 -50.62 -17.06 6.07
N THR A 455 -50.37 -16.96 4.76
CA THR A 455 -50.75 -17.98 3.79
C THR A 455 -49.67 -19.04 3.57
N LYS A 456 -49.76 -20.15 4.31
CA LYS A 456 -49.40 -21.46 3.74
C LYS A 456 -50.52 -22.43 4.05
N MET A 457 -51.35 -22.71 3.03
CA MET A 457 -52.30 -23.82 3.07
C MET A 457 -51.53 -25.15 2.94
N PRO A 458 -51.74 -26.13 3.82
CA PRO A 458 -51.36 -27.51 3.53
C PRO A 458 -52.24 -28.06 2.39
N SER A 459 -51.67 -28.91 1.54
CA SER A 459 -52.38 -29.59 0.44
C SER A 459 -53.42 -30.58 0.95
N GLU A 460 -54.52 -30.74 0.22
CA GLU A 460 -55.60 -31.73 0.51
C GLU A 460 -55.13 -33.19 0.38
N GLU A 461 -53.91 -33.44 -0.12
CA GLU A 461 -53.31 -34.78 -0.27
C GLU A 461 -52.09 -34.94 0.67
N GLY A 462 -52.30 -35.32 1.93
CA GLY A 462 -51.23 -35.69 2.89
C GLY A 462 -51.11 -34.84 4.17
N GLU A 463 -50.01 -35.05 4.92
CA GLU A 463 -49.71 -34.42 6.23
C GLU A 463 -49.91 -32.88 6.22
N GLY A 464 -50.82 -32.38 7.06
CA GLY A 464 -51.16 -30.96 7.15
C GLY A 464 -52.11 -30.64 8.31
N VAL A 465 -52.27 -29.35 8.64
CA VAL A 465 -53.17 -28.87 9.71
C VAL A 465 -54.32 -28.07 9.12
N LEU A 466 -55.57 -28.50 9.35
CA LEU A 466 -56.76 -27.71 9.04
C LEU A 466 -56.91 -26.59 10.08
N CYS A 467 -56.57 -25.36 9.71
CA CYS A 467 -56.76 -24.18 10.55
C CYS A 467 -58.08 -23.47 10.15
N PRO A 468 -59.14 -23.50 10.99
CA PRO A 468 -60.43 -22.90 10.69
C PRO A 468 -60.35 -21.42 10.29
N PHE A 469 -59.45 -20.67 10.91
CA PHE A 469 -59.28 -19.23 10.67
C PHE A 469 -59.04 -18.92 9.18
N PHE A 470 -58.24 -19.72 8.47
CA PHE A 470 -57.96 -19.50 7.04
C PHE A 470 -59.07 -20.01 6.10
N TRP A 471 -60.04 -20.76 6.63
CA TRP A 471 -61.14 -21.32 5.85
C TRP A 471 -62.44 -20.52 5.96
N VAL A 472 -62.56 -19.63 6.95
CA VAL A 472 -63.69 -18.68 7.03
C VAL A 472 -63.54 -17.67 5.90
N ARG A 473 -64.56 -17.55 5.05
CA ARG A 473 -64.54 -16.63 3.91
C ARG A 473 -65.04 -15.24 4.29
N GLU A 474 -64.47 -14.26 3.60
CA GLU A 474 -64.98 -12.88 3.63
C GLU A 474 -66.30 -12.80 2.85
N THR A 475 -67.25 -12.02 3.35
CA THR A 475 -68.50 -11.65 2.68
C THR A 475 -68.71 -10.14 2.70
N LYS A 476 -69.29 -9.60 1.62
CA LYS A 476 -69.71 -8.19 1.54
C LYS A 476 -71.09 -7.95 2.16
N ASP A 477 -71.81 -9.03 2.46
CA ASP A 477 -73.11 -8.99 3.10
C ASP A 477 -72.92 -9.02 4.63
N ALA A 478 -73.10 -7.86 5.26
CA ALA A 478 -72.94 -7.69 6.69
C ALA A 478 -73.97 -8.48 7.52
N GLU A 479 -75.16 -8.77 6.95
CA GLU A 479 -76.20 -9.56 7.60
C GLU A 479 -75.88 -11.07 7.54
N ALA A 480 -75.26 -11.52 6.45
CA ALA A 480 -74.77 -12.89 6.31
C ALA A 480 -73.52 -13.20 7.16
N ALA A 481 -72.72 -12.18 7.51
CA ALA A 481 -71.56 -12.36 8.37
C ALA A 481 -71.98 -12.74 9.80
N ASN A 482 -71.41 -13.81 10.34
CA ASN A 482 -71.60 -14.25 11.73
C ASN A 482 -70.30 -14.22 12.54
N MET A 483 -69.17 -13.95 11.89
CA MET A 483 -67.85 -13.74 12.49
C MET A 483 -67.39 -12.28 12.31
N MET A 484 -66.53 -11.81 13.20
CA MET A 484 -65.88 -10.51 13.14
C MET A 484 -64.36 -10.64 13.38
N LEU A 485 -63.59 -9.77 12.71
CA LEU A 485 -62.16 -9.65 12.92
C LEU A 485 -61.88 -8.89 14.22
N HIS A 486 -61.12 -9.50 15.11
CA HIS A 486 -60.70 -8.93 16.38
C HIS A 486 -59.17 -8.93 16.45
N VAL A 487 -58.57 -7.78 16.81
CA VAL A 487 -57.12 -7.64 16.93
C VAL A 487 -56.68 -7.87 18.37
N PHE A 488 -56.13 -9.04 18.64
CA PHE A 488 -55.55 -9.35 19.95
C PHE A 488 -54.19 -8.67 20.11
N LYS A 489 -54.02 -7.87 21.17
CA LYS A 489 -52.78 -7.16 21.49
C LYS A 489 -52.16 -7.67 22.79
N LYS A 490 -50.89 -8.10 22.75
CA LYS A 490 -50.12 -8.48 23.95
C LYS A 490 -48.64 -8.22 23.72
N ASN A 491 -47.96 -7.66 24.73
CA ASN A 491 -46.52 -7.34 24.69
C ASN A 491 -46.10 -6.50 23.46
N GLY A 492 -46.93 -5.54 23.05
CA GLY A 492 -46.65 -4.67 21.90
C GLY A 492 -46.91 -5.30 20.52
N ASN A 493 -47.28 -6.59 20.48
CA ASN A 493 -47.62 -7.30 19.26
C ASN A 493 -49.14 -7.35 19.03
N ALA A 494 -49.57 -7.43 17.77
CA ALA A 494 -50.97 -7.46 17.35
C ALA A 494 -51.24 -8.63 16.40
N PHE A 495 -52.35 -9.35 16.59
CA PHE A 495 -52.74 -10.50 15.77
C PHE A 495 -54.22 -10.45 15.40
N PRO A 496 -54.57 -10.88 14.18
CA PRO A 496 -55.97 -11.08 13.83
C PRO A 496 -56.50 -12.36 14.47
N THR A 497 -57.74 -12.31 14.96
CA THR A 497 -58.53 -13.44 15.45
C THR A 497 -59.96 -13.28 14.91
N LEU A 498 -60.67 -14.37 14.68
CA LEU A 498 -62.09 -14.31 14.30
C LEU A 498 -62.95 -14.73 15.49
N ARG A 499 -63.93 -13.91 15.84
CA ARG A 499 -64.88 -14.19 16.93
C ARG A 499 -66.29 -14.16 16.40
N ASN A 500 -67.18 -15.00 16.92
CA ASN A 500 -68.59 -14.90 16.54
C ASN A 500 -69.20 -13.59 17.07
N LYS A 501 -69.80 -12.78 16.18
CA LYS A 501 -70.42 -11.49 16.53
C LYS A 501 -71.85 -11.61 17.05
N ARG A 502 -72.47 -12.79 16.85
CA ARG A 502 -73.79 -13.17 17.35
C ARG A 502 -73.80 -14.65 17.76
N PRO A 503 -74.82 -15.12 18.49
CA PRO A 503 -75.06 -16.56 18.60
C PRO A 503 -75.13 -17.21 17.22
N ILE A 504 -74.53 -18.40 17.09
CA ILE A 504 -74.47 -19.16 15.83
C ILE A 504 -75.17 -20.49 16.05
N GLU A 505 -76.15 -20.79 15.20
CA GLU A 505 -76.89 -22.04 15.23
C GLU A 505 -76.10 -23.20 14.59
N MET A 506 -76.52 -24.42 14.90
CA MET A 506 -75.94 -25.62 14.29
C MET A 506 -76.14 -25.59 12.76
N TYR A 507 -75.12 -26.00 12.02
CA TYR A 507 -75.01 -26.02 10.56
C TYR A 507 -74.89 -24.66 9.87
N GLU A 508 -74.81 -23.55 10.62
CA GLU A 508 -74.48 -22.26 10.01
C GLU A 508 -73.06 -22.26 9.43
N THR A 509 -72.92 -21.65 8.25
CA THR A 509 -71.64 -21.40 7.60
C THR A 509 -70.95 -20.18 8.21
N LEU A 510 -69.66 -20.29 8.54
CA LEU A 510 -68.89 -19.18 9.09
C LEU A 510 -68.47 -18.23 7.98
N LEU A 511 -68.86 -16.96 8.13
CA LEU A 511 -68.52 -15.86 7.23
C LEU A 511 -68.13 -14.64 8.05
N TYR A 512 -67.09 -13.91 7.62
CA TYR A 512 -66.68 -12.65 8.25
C TYR A 512 -66.79 -11.47 7.28
N CYS A 513 -66.91 -10.26 7.81
CA CYS A 513 -66.84 -9.02 7.05
C CYS A 513 -65.79 -8.10 7.69
N GLU A 514 -65.04 -7.35 6.87
CA GLU A 514 -64.18 -6.26 7.36
C GLU A 514 -65.04 -5.04 7.70
N GLU A 515 -65.58 -4.96 8.91
CA GLU A 515 -66.21 -3.73 9.42
C GLU A 515 -65.12 -2.78 9.98
N GLU A 516 -65.24 -1.46 9.73
CA GLU A 516 -64.34 -0.43 10.27
C GLU A 516 -64.32 -0.50 11.81
N GLN A 517 -63.13 -0.72 12.39
CA GLN A 517 -62.95 -0.84 13.84
C GLN A 517 -63.37 0.44 14.58
N GLN A 518 -64.52 0.43 15.27
CA GLN A 518 -64.77 1.39 16.35
C GLN A 518 -63.94 0.99 17.58
N GLU A 519 -63.02 1.87 17.99
CA GLU A 519 -62.20 1.70 19.19
C GLU A 519 -63.08 1.39 20.42
N GLU A 520 -62.77 0.31 21.14
CA GLU A 520 -63.39 -0.01 22.42
C GLU A 520 -63.28 1.19 23.38
N ALA A 521 -64.42 1.72 23.80
CA ALA A 521 -64.53 2.80 24.76
C ALA A 521 -63.89 2.41 26.12
N LYS A 522 -62.80 3.09 26.48
CA LYS A 522 -62.18 3.00 27.82
C LYS A 522 -63.20 3.37 28.92
N PRO A 523 -63.17 2.73 30.09
CA PRO A 523 -64.09 3.04 31.19
C PRO A 523 -63.86 4.47 31.71
N LYS A 524 -64.95 5.25 31.79
CA LYS A 524 -64.96 6.64 32.29
C LYS A 524 -64.41 6.71 33.73
N LYS A 525 -63.25 7.36 33.91
CA LYS A 525 -62.77 7.80 35.23
C LYS A 525 -63.75 8.83 35.80
N LYS A 526 -64.25 8.58 37.02
CA LYS A 526 -65.01 9.55 37.82
C LYS A 526 -64.16 10.81 38.05
N ALA A 527 -64.66 11.96 37.61
CA ALA A 527 -64.10 13.26 37.93
C ALA A 527 -64.27 13.55 39.43
N LYS A 528 -63.18 13.94 40.10
CA LYS A 528 -63.25 14.64 41.40
C LYS A 528 -63.84 16.03 41.14
N LYS A 529 -64.92 16.37 41.85
CA LYS A 529 -65.38 17.76 42.03
C LYS A 529 -64.41 18.48 42.97
N GLU A 530 -64.36 19.79 42.75
CA GLU A 530 -63.64 20.87 43.45
C GLU A 530 -63.55 20.73 44.97
#